data_AF-A0A9E1IC53-F1
#
_entry.id   AF-A0A9E1IC53-F1
#
_cell.length_a   1.000
_cell.length_b   1.000
_cell.length_c   1.000
_cell.angle_alpha   90.00
_cell.angle_beta   90.00
_cell.angle_gamma   90.00
#
_symmetry.space_group_name_H-M   'P 1'
#
loop_
_entity.id
_entity.type
_entity.pdbx_description
1 polymer ?
#
loop_
_entity_poly.entity_id
_entity_poly.type
_entity_poly.pdbx_seq_one_letter_code
_entity_poly.pdbx_strand_id
1 'polypeptide(L)'
;MRAVLLFLFCFGCTSTMVGDTDEAMTVLDDQSYGFCHNPGEEAEEVEPWCSLLDEAPVDRCPGMRETCAGTAEPVPSIENNGCNPPSSSDEPSRELAPEPEKPPEKPMKCEEIDLSALGTLLRWVAAFLVAALILVLVRIIIWYFGSRIDRPIQHTARLAQDEPVEEEDDVPLAPSEDQLEAARRALKNGDFGRAVLLARGASLRFLADEGHLRLHRSRTDREYVRSLDDDETRKSLKEVVWAVEVYRWGGRLLDHTLAAGAIGAAERIVVALLLACIFVSSPLALAQSQYRYGPNGDAGLFDTLQAFGYEVTWRLRPLATIDDQTDALILDLSGVQPSTEDWDALRIWVEAGGVLVVGGDSTYTFPVLGQYDPLNAGFVAELTAELKATHLATPRWPDGPSHAFSRGLGTDWVVLEGGVSGAVVKVADVGLGVVVAIADPQLLWNGSLVLHENELFIGDLLYLGQGHYGWPLPTPTRVQLATMAAAQATGAASPTQSLANANLLPFVIQLLFWWLLVSFWKGWPFGPLRDPPVEGRQRFADHVVALGTRYARLGASAHALSAYAGFWVNRLGTSGLKVKAMRAGRSKDEANQFAAAVEAAAKQSDRRDNPVHDLRLVEELWEITRK
;
A
#
# COMPACT_ATOMS: atom_id res chain seq x y z
N MET A 1 -30.15 5.10 -17.93
CA MET A 1 -31.28 4.56 -17.13
C MET A 1 -31.46 3.10 -17.51
N ARG A 2 -31.43 2.19 -16.52
CA ARG A 2 -31.32 0.71 -16.61
C ARG A 2 -29.90 0.16 -16.85
N ALA A 3 -29.02 0.29 -15.84
CA ALA A 3 -27.89 -0.62 -15.56
C ALA A 3 -27.10 -0.16 -14.30
N VAL A 4 -27.80 0.21 -13.21
CA VAL A 4 -27.16 0.70 -11.95
C VAL A 4 -27.83 0.04 -10.72
N LEU A 5 -28.19 -1.25 -10.79
CA LEU A 5 -29.04 -1.86 -9.75
C LEU A 5 -28.71 -3.33 -9.45
N LEU A 6 -27.42 -3.68 -9.40
CA LEU A 6 -27.00 -5.08 -9.17
C LEU A 6 -25.70 -5.26 -8.37
N PHE A 7 -25.38 -4.32 -7.48
CA PHE A 7 -24.19 -4.43 -6.60
C PHE A 7 -24.43 -4.08 -5.12
N LEU A 8 -25.68 -4.10 -4.63
CA LEU A 8 -26.01 -3.64 -3.26
C LEU A 8 -26.78 -4.65 -2.38
N PHE A 9 -26.75 -5.95 -2.68
CA PHE A 9 -27.36 -6.97 -1.82
C PHE A 9 -26.50 -8.24 -1.76
N CYS A 10 -25.46 -8.24 -0.92
CA CYS A 10 -24.79 -9.45 -0.40
C CYS A 10 -24.01 -9.19 0.91
N PHE A 11 -24.46 -8.25 1.74
CA PHE A 11 -24.07 -8.17 3.16
C PHE A 11 -25.32 -8.28 4.01
N GLY A 12 -25.93 -9.47 3.97
CA GLY A 12 -26.87 -9.93 4.97
C GLY A 12 -26.18 -11.01 5.78
N CYS A 13 -25.37 -10.62 6.76
CA CYS A 13 -24.87 -11.55 7.78
C CYS A 13 -26.05 -12.00 8.63
N THR A 14 -26.69 -13.09 8.25
CA THR A 14 -27.40 -13.95 9.19
C THR A 14 -26.34 -14.56 10.10
N SER A 15 -26.27 -14.06 11.33
CA SER A 15 -25.54 -14.69 12.43
C SER A 15 -26.22 -16.03 12.72
N THR A 16 -25.70 -17.10 12.10
CA THR A 16 -26.00 -18.48 12.49
C THR A 16 -25.08 -18.82 13.64
N MET A 17 -25.67 -18.85 14.84
CA MET A 17 -25.06 -19.44 16.03
C MET A 17 -24.67 -20.91 15.80
N VAL A 18 -23.45 -21.22 16.26
CA VAL A 18 -23.00 -22.51 16.80
C VAL A 18 -23.06 -23.68 15.82
N GLY A 19 -22.01 -23.78 15.00
CA GLY A 19 -21.49 -25.04 14.49
C GLY A 19 -20.27 -25.45 15.33
N ASP A 20 -20.07 -26.76 15.49
CA ASP A 20 -19.02 -27.43 16.27
C ASP A 20 -17.63 -26.77 16.18
N THR A 21 -16.89 -26.87 17.29
CA THR A 21 -15.55 -26.34 17.58
C THR A 21 -14.51 -26.65 16.49
N ASP A 22 -14.52 -25.85 15.42
CA ASP A 22 -13.31 -25.55 14.67
C ASP A 22 -12.39 -24.78 15.62
N GLU A 23 -11.16 -25.25 15.79
CA GLU A 23 -10.09 -24.59 16.55
C GLU A 23 -10.13 -23.08 16.27
N ALA A 24 -10.58 -22.30 17.25
CA ALA A 24 -10.62 -20.86 17.12
C ALA A 24 -9.16 -20.42 16.95
N MET A 25 -8.78 -20.06 15.71
CA MET A 25 -7.46 -19.52 15.41
C MET A 25 -7.17 -18.43 16.42
N THR A 26 -6.09 -18.61 17.16
CA THR A 26 -5.66 -17.65 18.16
C THR A 26 -4.97 -16.50 17.44
N VAL A 27 -4.99 -15.32 18.05
CA VAL A 27 -4.33 -14.13 17.49
C VAL A 27 -2.84 -14.38 17.21
N LEU A 28 -2.19 -15.18 18.06
CA LEU A 28 -0.76 -15.48 17.95
C LEU A 28 -0.43 -16.56 16.91
N ASP A 29 -1.41 -17.07 16.16
CA ASP A 29 -1.17 -18.02 15.07
C ASP A 29 -0.61 -17.35 13.79
N ASP A 30 -0.62 -16.01 13.72
CA ASP A 30 -0.04 -15.25 12.61
C ASP A 30 1.49 -15.30 12.64
N GLN A 31 2.09 -15.64 11.50
CA GLN A 31 3.56 -15.68 11.30
C GLN A 31 4.27 -14.35 11.61
N SER A 32 3.56 -13.23 11.70
CA SER A 32 4.12 -11.96 12.19
C SER A 32 4.62 -12.05 13.64
N TYR A 33 4.06 -12.92 14.47
CA TYR A 33 4.49 -13.16 15.85
C TYR A 33 5.70 -14.11 15.88
N GLY A 34 6.84 -13.62 15.40
CA GLY A 34 8.08 -14.39 15.24
C GLY A 34 8.47 -15.19 16.48
N PHE A 35 8.44 -14.57 17.68
CA PHE A 35 8.74 -15.25 18.95
C PHE A 35 7.86 -16.47 19.23
N CYS A 36 6.62 -16.48 18.72
CA CYS A 36 5.66 -17.57 18.91
C CYS A 36 5.97 -18.76 17.98
N HIS A 37 6.52 -18.50 16.79
CA HIS A 37 6.70 -19.52 15.74
C HIS A 37 8.14 -19.94 15.48
N ASN A 38 9.11 -19.05 15.70
CA ASN A 38 10.51 -19.27 15.39
C ASN A 38 11.34 -19.41 16.68
N PRO A 39 11.90 -20.59 16.94
CA PRO A 39 12.77 -20.80 18.09
C PRO A 39 14.00 -19.87 18.08
N GLY A 40 14.33 -19.30 19.23
CA GLY A 40 15.47 -18.41 19.44
C GLY A 40 15.22 -16.95 19.03
N GLU A 41 14.10 -16.61 18.40
CA GLU A 41 13.73 -15.23 18.10
C GLU A 41 13.36 -14.49 19.39
N GLU A 42 13.96 -13.31 19.61
CA GLU A 42 13.71 -12.45 20.79
C GLU A 42 13.90 -13.18 22.14
N ALA A 43 14.86 -14.12 22.22
CA ALA A 43 15.04 -15.01 23.36
C ALA A 43 15.17 -14.30 24.73
N GLU A 44 15.83 -13.14 24.79
CA GLU A 44 15.96 -12.35 26.02
C GLU A 44 14.62 -11.76 26.48
N GLU A 45 13.74 -11.41 25.54
CA GLU A 45 12.40 -10.87 25.84
C GLU A 45 11.39 -11.97 26.17
N VAL A 46 11.64 -13.20 25.71
CA VAL A 46 10.82 -14.40 25.98
C VAL A 46 11.05 -14.92 27.40
N GLU A 47 12.26 -14.78 27.96
CA GLU A 47 12.65 -15.38 29.25
C GLU A 47 11.65 -15.15 30.40
N PRO A 48 11.15 -13.91 30.65
CA PRO A 48 10.21 -13.67 31.74
C PRO A 48 8.92 -14.49 31.61
N TRP A 49 8.50 -14.80 30.39
CA TRP A 49 7.23 -15.47 30.11
C TRP A 49 7.30 -17.00 30.18
N CYS A 50 8.50 -17.56 30.31
CA CYS A 50 8.70 -19.01 30.29
C CYS A 50 7.92 -19.73 31.40
N SER A 51 7.69 -19.07 32.55
CA SER A 51 6.91 -19.64 33.64
C SER A 51 5.43 -19.83 33.32
N LEU A 52 4.89 -19.17 32.29
CA LEU A 52 3.50 -19.34 31.86
C LEU A 52 3.32 -20.52 30.89
N LEU A 53 4.37 -20.96 30.20
CA LEU A 53 4.26 -21.96 29.14
C LEU A 53 3.90 -23.36 29.62
N ASP A 54 4.12 -23.65 30.90
CA ASP A 54 3.68 -24.89 31.53
C ASP A 54 2.14 -24.98 31.66
N GLU A 55 1.46 -23.83 31.67
CA GLU A 55 -0.01 -23.73 31.70
C GLU A 55 -0.61 -23.60 30.29
N ALA A 56 0.16 -23.11 29.32
CA ALA A 56 -0.29 -22.95 27.94
C ALA A 56 -0.43 -24.30 27.19
N PRO A 57 -1.39 -24.43 26.25
CA PRO A 57 -1.47 -25.59 25.36
C PRO A 57 -0.13 -25.88 24.65
N VAL A 58 0.18 -27.17 24.45
CA VAL A 58 1.50 -27.62 23.95
C VAL A 58 1.80 -27.08 22.54
N ASP A 59 0.75 -26.96 21.74
CA ASP A 59 0.72 -26.46 20.37
C ASP A 59 0.71 -24.93 20.26
N ARG A 60 0.41 -24.21 21.34
CA ARG A 60 0.41 -22.74 21.37
C ARG A 60 1.83 -22.22 21.55
N CYS A 61 2.25 -21.37 20.61
CA CYS A 61 3.60 -20.78 20.53
C CYS A 61 4.77 -21.79 20.64
N PRO A 62 4.91 -22.70 19.67
CA PRO A 62 5.97 -23.70 19.67
C PRO A 62 7.38 -23.08 19.67
N GLY A 63 7.59 -21.96 18.96
CA GLY A 63 8.88 -21.27 18.92
C GLY A 63 9.30 -20.78 20.30
N MET A 64 8.38 -20.15 21.02
CA MET A 64 8.61 -19.65 22.38
C MET A 64 8.92 -20.79 23.35
N ARG A 65 8.23 -21.92 23.23
CA ARG A 65 8.46 -23.13 24.04
C ARG A 65 9.85 -23.72 23.81
N GLU A 66 10.31 -23.82 22.58
CA GLU A 66 11.66 -24.29 22.25
C GLU A 66 12.75 -23.32 22.73
N THR A 67 12.48 -22.01 22.69
CA THR A 67 13.34 -20.97 23.26
C THR A 67 13.47 -21.13 24.78
N CYS A 68 12.35 -21.23 25.50
CA CYS A 68 12.33 -21.42 26.95
C CYS A 68 12.93 -22.75 27.41
N ALA A 69 12.87 -23.78 26.59
CA ALA A 69 13.53 -25.05 26.85
C ALA A 69 15.07 -24.97 26.73
N GLY A 70 15.62 -23.83 26.27
CA GLY A 70 17.04 -23.65 26.01
C GLY A 70 17.56 -24.52 24.86
N THR A 71 16.65 -25.03 24.01
CA THR A 71 17.00 -25.91 22.89
C THR A 71 17.36 -25.15 21.62
N ALA A 72 16.93 -23.90 21.50
CA ALA A 72 17.25 -23.02 20.39
C ALA A 72 18.45 -22.14 20.73
N GLU A 73 19.38 -22.00 19.78
CA GLU A 73 20.40 -20.95 19.88
C GLU A 73 19.71 -19.59 19.71
N PRO A 74 20.04 -18.58 20.54
CA PRO A 74 19.52 -17.23 20.36
C PRO A 74 19.82 -16.77 18.94
N VAL A 75 18.79 -16.39 18.19
CA VAL A 75 18.99 -15.72 16.92
C VAL A 75 19.63 -14.39 17.29
N PRO A 76 20.86 -14.09 16.83
CA PRO A 76 21.50 -12.83 17.15
C PRO A 76 20.53 -11.74 16.71
N SER A 77 20.04 -10.97 17.68
CA SER A 77 19.13 -9.87 17.40
C SER A 77 19.81 -9.05 16.31
N ILE A 78 19.09 -8.80 15.22
CA ILE A 78 19.53 -7.81 14.24
C ILE A 78 19.28 -6.45 14.88
N GLU A 79 19.86 -6.23 16.07
CA GLU A 79 20.09 -4.90 16.55
C GLU A 79 20.82 -4.20 15.42
N ASN A 80 20.26 -3.07 15.02
CA ASN A 80 20.75 -2.17 14.00
C ASN A 80 22.11 -1.54 14.38
N ASN A 81 23.07 -2.34 14.82
CA ASN A 81 24.48 -2.03 14.89
C ASN A 81 25.05 -2.05 13.48
N GLY A 82 24.64 -1.04 12.70
CA GLY A 82 25.45 -0.56 11.61
C GLY A 82 26.89 -0.33 12.12
N CYS A 83 27.80 -1.15 11.61
CA CYS A 83 29.23 -0.87 11.49
C CYS A 83 30.10 -0.80 12.77
N ASN A 84 29.84 -1.63 13.80
CA ASN A 84 30.92 -1.96 14.74
C ASN A 84 31.41 -3.38 14.46
N PRO A 85 32.61 -3.58 13.86
CA PRO A 85 33.18 -4.91 13.76
C PRO A 85 33.41 -5.46 15.18
N PRO A 86 33.17 -6.76 15.42
CA PRO A 86 33.44 -7.36 16.72
C PRO A 86 34.91 -7.17 17.04
N SER A 87 35.21 -6.48 18.14
CA SER A 87 36.57 -6.41 18.67
C SER A 87 36.92 -7.79 19.23
N SER A 88 37.44 -8.66 18.38
CA SER A 88 38.06 -9.91 18.79
C SER A 88 39.35 -9.59 19.55
N SER A 89 39.26 -9.50 20.87
CA SER A 89 40.41 -9.63 21.76
C SER A 89 40.29 -10.94 22.52
N ASP A 90 40.46 -12.05 21.80
CA ASP A 90 41.00 -13.29 22.36
C ASP A 90 42.50 -13.04 22.62
N GLU A 91 42.83 -12.45 23.77
CA GLU A 91 44.17 -12.55 24.34
C GLU A 91 44.18 -13.62 25.46
N PRO A 92 45.06 -14.64 25.37
CA PRO A 92 45.12 -15.70 26.36
C PRO A 92 45.64 -15.17 27.70
N SER A 93 44.95 -15.55 28.77
CA SER A 93 45.19 -15.20 30.16
C SER A 93 46.67 -15.37 30.55
N ARG A 94 47.38 -14.25 30.66
CA ARG A 94 48.73 -14.19 31.21
C ARG A 94 48.63 -13.89 32.70
N GLU A 95 48.88 -14.91 33.51
CA GLU A 95 48.99 -14.88 34.97
C GLU A 95 50.00 -13.79 35.38
N LEU A 96 49.50 -12.68 35.93
CA LEU A 96 50.30 -11.57 36.44
C LEU A 96 50.15 -11.45 37.96
N ALA A 97 51.28 -11.09 38.56
CA ALA A 97 51.60 -11.03 39.99
C ALA A 97 50.58 -10.27 40.88
N PRO A 98 50.57 -10.54 42.20
CA PRO A 98 49.66 -9.88 43.15
C PRO A 98 49.76 -8.36 43.10
N GLU A 99 48.58 -7.75 42.99
CA GLU A 99 48.30 -6.34 42.82
C GLU A 99 48.78 -5.51 44.02
N PRO A 100 49.57 -4.42 43.81
CA PRO A 100 49.96 -3.52 44.88
C PRO A 100 48.78 -2.63 45.33
N GLU A 101 48.71 -2.37 46.64
CA GLU A 101 47.65 -1.60 47.31
C GLU A 101 47.34 -0.26 46.61
N LYS A 102 46.06 -0.10 46.27
CA LYS A 102 45.50 1.03 45.54
C LYS A 102 45.54 2.32 46.40
N PRO A 103 46.18 3.41 45.95
CA PRO A 103 46.10 4.69 46.64
C PRO A 103 44.70 5.32 46.49
N PRO A 104 44.28 6.20 47.42
CA PRO A 104 42.92 6.71 47.50
C PRO A 104 42.49 7.44 46.22
N GLU A 105 41.42 6.94 45.62
CA GLU A 105 40.80 7.45 44.39
C GLU A 105 40.33 8.89 44.59
N LYS A 106 40.94 9.82 43.84
CA LYS A 106 40.31 11.09 43.51
C LYS A 106 39.35 10.83 42.35
N PRO A 107 38.12 11.38 42.36
CA PRO A 107 37.19 11.21 41.25
C PRO A 107 37.78 11.85 39.99
N MET A 108 38.40 11.02 39.14
CA MET A 108 38.74 11.37 37.79
C MET A 108 37.42 11.47 37.03
N LYS A 109 37.01 12.70 36.72
CA LYS A 109 36.00 12.93 35.70
C LYS A 109 36.58 12.41 34.39
N CYS A 110 36.17 11.22 33.99
CA CYS A 110 36.29 10.79 32.61
C CYS A 110 35.42 11.75 31.81
N GLU A 111 36.05 12.75 31.21
CA GLU A 111 35.47 13.54 30.14
C GLU A 111 35.24 12.56 28.99
N GLU A 112 34.02 12.04 28.88
CA GLU A 112 33.58 11.24 27.74
C GLU A 112 33.91 12.04 26.48
N ILE A 113 34.84 11.51 25.68
CA ILE A 113 35.10 12.06 24.36
C ILE A 113 33.81 11.85 23.57
N ASP A 114 33.11 12.94 23.32
CA ASP A 114 31.83 12.97 22.64
C ASP A 114 32.00 12.51 21.17
N LEU A 115 31.97 11.19 20.97
CA LEU A 115 32.03 10.51 19.67
C LEU A 115 30.74 10.71 18.85
N SER A 116 29.72 11.38 19.40
CA SER A 116 28.47 11.69 18.67
C SER A 116 28.72 12.57 17.45
N ALA A 117 29.72 13.45 17.50
CA ALA A 117 30.13 14.28 16.37
C ALA A 117 30.72 13.44 15.22
N LEU A 118 31.50 12.42 15.54
CA LEU A 118 32.07 11.51 14.55
C LEU A 118 31.00 10.62 13.92
N GLY A 119 30.06 10.09 14.72
CA GLY A 119 28.93 9.31 14.24
C GLY A 119 28.02 10.11 13.30
N THR A 120 27.78 11.38 13.63
CA THR A 120 27.02 12.30 12.77
C THR A 120 27.72 12.55 11.44
N LEU A 121 29.03 12.78 11.45
CA LEU A 121 29.83 12.97 10.23
C LEU A 121 29.81 11.71 9.35
N LEU A 122 29.94 10.52 9.94
CA LEU A 122 29.94 9.26 9.19
C LEU A 122 28.59 9.01 8.49
N ARG A 123 27.47 9.31 9.17
CA ARG A 123 26.11 9.23 8.60
C ARG A 123 25.95 10.15 7.39
N TRP A 124 26.47 11.38 7.45
CA TRP A 124 26.44 12.31 6.31
C TRP A 124 27.31 11.84 5.14
N VAL A 125 28.50 11.29 5.40
CA VAL A 125 29.37 10.74 4.36
C VAL A 125 28.69 9.55 3.66
N ALA A 126 28.08 8.64 4.42
CA ALA A 126 27.33 7.52 3.87
C ALA A 126 26.15 8.01 3.02
N ALA A 127 25.37 8.98 3.51
CA ALA A 127 24.27 9.58 2.76
C ALA A 127 24.75 10.23 1.44
N PHE A 128 25.87 10.94 1.46
CA PHE A 128 26.48 11.52 0.26
C PHE A 128 26.94 10.48 -0.76
N LEU A 129 27.54 9.37 -0.29
CA LEU A 129 27.95 8.26 -1.16
C LEU A 129 26.75 7.60 -1.83
N VAL A 130 25.67 7.36 -1.08
CA VAL A 130 24.42 6.81 -1.62
C VAL A 130 23.81 7.78 -2.65
N ALA A 131 23.75 9.08 -2.34
CA ALA A 131 23.26 10.09 -3.26
C ALA A 131 24.10 10.17 -4.55
N ALA A 132 25.43 10.07 -4.44
CA ALA A 132 26.33 10.05 -5.58
C ALA A 132 26.14 8.79 -6.44
N LEU A 133 25.97 7.62 -5.82
CA LEU A 133 25.68 6.37 -6.51
C LEU A 133 24.36 6.44 -7.29
N ILE A 134 23.31 6.99 -6.67
CA ILE A 134 22.01 7.21 -7.33
C ILE A 134 22.16 8.15 -8.53
N LEU A 135 22.89 9.27 -8.39
CA LEU A 135 23.15 10.19 -9.49
C LEU A 135 23.91 9.53 -10.65
N VAL A 136 24.88 8.66 -10.35
CA VAL A 136 25.61 7.89 -11.38
C VAL A 136 24.68 6.92 -12.09
N LEU A 137 23.86 6.16 -11.36
CA LEU A 137 22.87 5.24 -11.94
C LEU A 137 21.86 5.97 -12.82
N VAL A 138 21.28 7.07 -12.35
CA VAL A 138 20.37 7.92 -13.14
C VAL A 138 21.06 8.42 -14.40
N ARG A 139 22.33 8.85 -14.31
CA ARG A 139 23.09 9.32 -15.47
C ARG A 139 23.38 8.20 -16.48
N ILE A 140 23.67 6.98 -16.01
CA ILE A 140 23.85 5.80 -16.86
C ILE A 140 22.54 5.46 -17.57
N ILE A 141 21.41 5.48 -16.86
CA ILE A 141 20.07 5.24 -17.42
C ILE A 141 19.76 6.29 -18.49
N ILE A 142 19.91 7.59 -18.19
CA ILE A 142 19.68 8.67 -19.16
C ILE A 142 20.59 8.53 -20.37
N TRP A 143 21.86 8.17 -20.18
CA TRP A 143 22.79 7.97 -21.29
C TRP A 143 22.41 6.75 -22.15
N TYR A 144 22.01 5.65 -21.52
CA TYR A 144 21.62 4.42 -22.19
C TYR A 144 20.32 4.59 -22.99
N PHE A 145 19.32 5.26 -22.42
CA PHE A 145 18.02 5.47 -23.07
C PHE A 145 17.97 6.71 -23.96
N GLY A 146 18.63 7.81 -23.56
CA GLY A 146 18.61 9.09 -24.29
C GLY A 146 19.42 9.08 -25.59
N SER A 147 20.44 8.22 -25.70
CA SER A 147 21.28 8.14 -26.91
C SER A 147 20.60 7.47 -28.12
N ARG A 148 19.39 6.93 -27.97
CA ARG A 148 18.69 6.20 -29.05
C ARG A 148 17.45 6.88 -29.63
N ILE A 149 17.04 8.06 -29.13
CA ILE A 149 15.68 8.56 -29.42
C ILE A 149 15.53 9.33 -30.75
N ASP A 150 16.58 9.91 -31.35
CA ASP A 150 16.37 10.76 -32.54
C ASP A 150 17.08 10.26 -33.81
N ARG A 151 16.60 9.14 -34.35
CA ARG A 151 16.72 8.90 -35.80
C ARG A 151 15.32 8.69 -36.38
N PRO A 152 14.76 9.67 -37.12
CA PRO A 152 13.53 9.44 -37.87
C PRO A 152 13.80 8.33 -38.89
N ILE A 153 13.26 7.15 -38.63
CA ILE A 153 13.51 5.98 -39.46
C ILE A 153 12.71 6.13 -40.76
N GLN A 154 13.37 6.53 -41.83
CA GLN A 154 12.82 6.48 -43.19
C GLN A 154 12.96 5.04 -43.72
N HIS A 155 11.90 4.25 -43.62
CA HIS A 155 11.90 2.88 -44.13
C HIS A 155 11.53 2.82 -45.62
N THR A 156 12.39 2.18 -46.42
CA THR A 156 12.07 1.71 -47.78
C THR A 156 11.90 0.20 -47.71
N ALA A 157 10.67 -0.30 -47.67
CA ALA A 157 10.38 -1.72 -47.47
C ALA A 157 10.13 -2.45 -48.81
N ARG A 158 10.69 -3.67 -48.93
CA ARG A 158 10.39 -4.65 -50.00
C ARG A 158 9.27 -5.60 -49.56
N LEU A 159 8.42 -6.00 -50.50
CA LEU A 159 7.31 -6.94 -50.28
C LEU A 159 7.84 -8.37 -50.09
N ALA A 160 7.28 -9.10 -49.10
CA ALA A 160 7.54 -10.51 -48.84
C ALA A 160 6.84 -11.39 -49.88
N GLN A 161 7.40 -12.56 -50.18
CA GLN A 161 6.68 -13.64 -50.85
C GLN A 161 5.96 -14.49 -49.79
N ASP A 162 4.74 -14.92 -50.11
CA ASP A 162 3.80 -15.59 -49.20
C ASP A 162 4.33 -16.95 -48.70
N GLU A 163 4.85 -17.00 -47.47
CA GLU A 163 4.90 -18.23 -46.67
C GLU A 163 3.72 -18.24 -45.70
N PRO A 164 2.99 -19.37 -45.57
CA PRO A 164 1.87 -19.49 -44.65
C PRO A 164 2.37 -19.41 -43.19
N VAL A 165 1.97 -18.36 -42.49
CA VAL A 165 2.24 -18.18 -41.06
C VAL A 165 1.32 -19.13 -40.28
N GLU A 166 1.89 -20.07 -39.52
CA GLU A 166 1.11 -20.89 -38.58
C GLU A 166 0.46 -19.98 -37.52
N GLU A 167 -0.87 -20.10 -37.36
CA GLU A 167 -1.65 -19.36 -36.36
C GLU A 167 -1.31 -19.84 -34.93
N GLU A 168 -0.21 -19.34 -34.37
CA GLU A 168 0.07 -19.44 -32.93
C GLU A 168 -0.71 -18.32 -32.21
N ASP A 169 -1.91 -18.65 -31.73
CA ASP A 169 -2.96 -17.69 -31.32
C ASP A 169 -2.88 -17.23 -29.85
N ASP A 170 -1.93 -17.76 -29.04
CA ASP A 170 -1.86 -17.46 -27.60
C ASP A 170 -0.58 -16.72 -27.18
N VAL A 171 -0.72 -15.85 -26.16
CA VAL A 171 0.42 -15.33 -25.39
C VAL A 171 1.04 -16.53 -24.66
N PRO A 172 2.32 -16.87 -24.88
CA PRO A 172 2.93 -18.01 -24.22
C PRO A 172 2.78 -17.92 -22.70
N LEU A 173 2.56 -19.07 -22.03
CA LEU A 173 2.44 -19.14 -20.57
C LEU A 173 3.78 -18.96 -19.83
N ALA A 174 4.89 -18.90 -20.57
CA ALA A 174 6.21 -18.72 -19.98
C ALA A 174 6.32 -17.35 -19.25
N PRO A 175 7.15 -17.24 -18.20
CA PRO A 175 7.48 -15.96 -17.58
C PRO A 175 7.94 -14.90 -18.60
N SER A 176 7.67 -13.63 -18.32
CA SER A 176 7.99 -12.53 -19.23
C SER A 176 9.50 -12.41 -19.52
N GLU A 177 10.35 -12.72 -18.54
CA GLU A 177 11.82 -12.75 -18.69
C GLU A 177 12.28 -13.80 -19.70
N ASP A 178 11.78 -15.04 -19.57
CA ASP A 178 12.09 -16.14 -20.47
C ASP A 178 11.67 -15.83 -21.91
N GLN A 179 10.50 -15.20 -22.07
CA GLN A 179 10.01 -14.76 -23.38
C GLN A 179 10.90 -13.67 -23.98
N LEU A 180 11.37 -12.70 -23.18
CA LEU A 180 12.24 -11.63 -23.64
C LEU A 180 13.63 -12.17 -24.03
N GLU A 181 14.17 -13.13 -23.27
CA GLU A 181 15.40 -13.82 -23.63
C GLU A 181 15.23 -14.64 -24.92
N ALA A 182 14.11 -15.35 -25.06
CA ALA A 182 13.78 -16.06 -26.29
C ALA A 182 13.64 -15.10 -27.48
N ALA A 183 13.06 -13.92 -27.30
CA ALA A 183 12.96 -12.88 -28.32
C ALA A 183 14.36 -12.42 -28.79
N ARG A 184 15.29 -12.19 -27.85
CA ARG A 184 16.68 -11.84 -28.16
C ARG A 184 17.40 -12.95 -28.94
N ARG A 185 17.17 -14.22 -28.59
CA ARG A 185 17.72 -15.37 -29.32
C ARG A 185 17.17 -15.45 -30.74
N ALA A 186 15.87 -15.27 -30.92
CA ALA A 186 15.23 -15.24 -32.24
C ALA A 186 15.79 -14.09 -33.11
N LEU A 187 15.96 -12.90 -32.53
CA LEU A 187 16.57 -11.75 -33.22
C LEU A 187 17.99 -12.07 -33.71
N LYS A 188 18.83 -12.69 -32.87
CA LYS A 188 20.20 -13.10 -33.22
C LYS A 188 20.23 -14.14 -34.35
N ASN A 189 19.23 -15.01 -34.42
CA ASN A 189 19.11 -16.04 -35.44
C ASN A 189 18.52 -15.52 -36.77
N GLY A 190 18.14 -14.24 -36.84
CA GLY A 190 17.50 -13.65 -38.02
C GLY A 190 16.00 -13.95 -38.14
N ASP A 191 15.39 -14.60 -37.13
CA ASP A 191 13.96 -14.87 -37.08
C ASP A 191 13.21 -13.68 -36.47
N PHE A 192 13.06 -12.63 -37.29
CA PHE A 192 12.49 -11.36 -36.86
C PHE A 192 11.00 -11.47 -36.50
N GLY A 193 10.25 -12.34 -37.19
CA GLY A 193 8.84 -12.61 -36.92
C GLY A 193 8.63 -13.14 -35.52
N ARG A 194 9.33 -14.23 -35.20
CA ARG A 194 9.28 -14.85 -33.88
C ARG A 194 9.79 -13.91 -32.79
N ALA A 195 10.84 -13.14 -33.07
CA ALA A 195 11.37 -12.16 -32.12
C ALA A 195 10.32 -11.13 -31.70
N VAL A 196 9.55 -10.58 -32.65
CA VAL A 196 8.49 -9.61 -32.39
C VAL A 196 7.31 -10.22 -31.64
N LEU A 197 6.90 -11.45 -31.98
CA LEU A 197 5.82 -12.15 -31.28
C LEU A 197 6.17 -12.46 -29.82
N LEU A 198 7.41 -12.88 -29.55
CA LEU A 198 7.90 -13.12 -28.19
C LEU A 198 8.03 -11.83 -27.38
N ALA A 199 8.47 -10.73 -28.00
CA ALA A 199 8.51 -9.41 -27.36
C ALA A 199 7.10 -8.92 -26.97
N ARG A 200 6.10 -9.17 -27.83
CA ARG A 200 4.67 -8.91 -27.51
C ARG A 200 4.22 -9.74 -26.32
N GLY A 201 4.48 -11.05 -26.34
CA GLY A 201 4.07 -11.94 -25.26
C GLY A 201 4.67 -11.53 -23.91
N ALA A 202 5.98 -11.24 -23.89
CA ALA A 202 6.69 -10.74 -22.72
C ALA A 202 6.04 -9.46 -22.16
N SER A 203 5.77 -8.48 -23.04
CA SER A 203 5.18 -7.18 -22.66
C SER A 203 3.79 -7.34 -22.05
N LEU A 204 2.91 -8.10 -22.72
CA LEU A 204 1.52 -8.29 -22.29
C LEU A 204 1.45 -9.12 -21.00
N ARG A 205 2.30 -10.14 -20.87
CA ARG A 205 2.32 -10.99 -19.67
C ARG A 205 2.80 -10.23 -18.45
N PHE A 206 3.92 -9.51 -18.58
CA PHE A 206 4.46 -8.69 -17.49
C PHE A 206 3.44 -7.66 -17.00
N LEU A 207 2.81 -6.91 -17.91
CA LEU A 207 1.77 -5.93 -17.55
C LEU A 207 0.55 -6.56 -16.90
N ALA A 208 0.28 -7.84 -17.15
CA ALA A 208 -0.84 -8.54 -16.53
C ALA A 208 -0.51 -9.08 -15.15
N ASP A 209 0.70 -9.59 -14.97
CA ASP A 209 1.20 -10.08 -13.68
C ASP A 209 1.31 -8.91 -12.67
N GLU A 210 1.69 -7.71 -13.13
CA GLU A 210 1.67 -6.45 -12.35
C GLU A 210 0.26 -5.82 -12.19
N GLY A 211 -0.79 -6.47 -12.71
CA GLY A 211 -2.17 -5.99 -12.56
C GLY A 211 -2.58 -4.79 -13.42
N HIS A 212 -1.69 -4.28 -14.28
CA HIS A 212 -1.99 -3.17 -15.20
C HIS A 212 -2.89 -3.56 -16.38
N LEU A 213 -2.94 -4.85 -16.74
CA LEU A 213 -3.78 -5.37 -17.81
C LEU A 213 -4.47 -6.66 -17.42
N ARG A 214 -5.71 -6.84 -17.86
CA ARG A 214 -6.39 -8.14 -17.84
C ARG A 214 -6.32 -8.78 -19.22
N LEU A 215 -5.55 -9.87 -19.34
CA LEU A 215 -5.44 -10.65 -20.58
C LEU A 215 -6.73 -11.43 -20.81
N HIS A 216 -7.21 -11.37 -22.05
CA HIS A 216 -8.38 -12.11 -22.49
C HIS A 216 -8.27 -12.41 -23.99
N ARG A 217 -8.57 -13.65 -24.40
CA ARG A 217 -8.40 -14.10 -25.79
C ARG A 217 -9.16 -13.25 -26.81
N SER A 218 -10.31 -12.70 -26.43
CA SER A 218 -11.12 -11.86 -27.33
C SER A 218 -10.62 -10.42 -27.49
N ARG A 219 -9.60 -9.99 -26.73
CA ARG A 219 -9.11 -8.61 -26.77
C ARG A 219 -8.04 -8.43 -27.83
N THR A 220 -8.09 -7.30 -28.51
CA THR A 220 -7.10 -6.94 -29.53
C THR A 220 -5.90 -6.19 -28.93
N ASP A 221 -4.75 -6.24 -29.61
CA ASP A 221 -3.54 -5.51 -29.20
C ASP A 221 -3.78 -4.01 -29.00
N ARG A 222 -4.60 -3.40 -29.85
CA ARG A 222 -4.97 -1.99 -29.71
C ARG A 222 -5.85 -1.72 -28.49
N GLU A 223 -6.64 -2.69 -28.03
CA GLU A 223 -7.41 -2.56 -26.80
C GLU A 223 -6.53 -2.64 -25.57
N TYR A 224 -5.48 -3.48 -25.57
CA TYR A 224 -4.49 -3.50 -24.50
C TYR A 224 -3.76 -2.16 -24.39
N VAL A 225 -3.33 -1.58 -25.52
CA VAL A 225 -2.72 -0.23 -25.53
C VAL A 225 -3.69 0.82 -24.98
N ARG A 226 -4.99 0.76 -25.31
CA ARG A 226 -5.97 1.74 -24.81
C ARG A 226 -6.29 1.60 -23.32
N SER A 227 -6.10 0.43 -22.72
CA SER A 227 -6.39 0.21 -21.30
C SER A 227 -5.25 0.56 -20.35
N LEU A 228 -4.07 0.91 -20.87
CA LEU A 228 -2.98 1.39 -20.04
C LEU A 228 -3.20 2.86 -19.71
N ASP A 229 -3.10 3.24 -18.44
CA ASP A 229 -3.22 4.63 -17.97
C ASP A 229 -1.91 5.41 -18.12
N ASP A 230 -0.76 4.74 -17.95
CA ASP A 230 0.56 5.36 -18.05
C ASP A 230 0.98 5.63 -19.52
N ASP A 231 1.30 6.89 -19.83
CA ASP A 231 1.60 7.33 -21.20
C ASP A 231 2.91 6.73 -21.75
N GLU A 232 3.92 6.51 -20.90
CA GLU A 232 5.22 5.99 -21.32
C GLU A 232 5.16 4.49 -21.63
N THR A 233 4.54 3.72 -20.75
CA THR A 233 4.22 2.30 -20.94
C THR A 233 3.32 2.12 -22.15
N ARG A 234 2.31 2.98 -22.31
CA ARG A 234 1.42 2.97 -23.48
C ARG A 234 2.19 3.22 -24.78
N LYS A 235 3.13 4.18 -24.79
CA LYS A 235 3.98 4.45 -25.96
C LYS A 235 4.87 3.27 -26.30
N SER A 236 5.52 2.67 -25.32
CA SER A 236 6.37 1.49 -25.52
C SER A 236 5.55 0.29 -26.01
N LEU A 237 4.39 0.00 -25.42
CA LEU A 237 3.53 -1.11 -25.88
C LEU A 237 3.03 -0.85 -27.31
N LYS A 238 2.73 0.40 -27.66
CA LYS A 238 2.31 0.77 -29.02
C LYS A 238 3.39 0.48 -30.06
N GLU A 239 4.68 0.66 -29.73
CA GLU A 239 5.80 0.30 -30.63
C GLU A 239 5.85 -1.21 -30.86
N VAL A 240 5.70 -2.02 -29.80
CA VAL A 240 5.63 -3.49 -29.89
C VAL A 240 4.45 -3.94 -30.74
N VAL A 241 3.25 -3.42 -30.45
CA VAL A 241 2.01 -3.74 -31.18
C VAL A 241 2.11 -3.37 -32.65
N TRP A 242 2.71 -2.22 -32.97
CA TRP A 242 2.90 -1.82 -34.36
C TRP A 242 3.80 -2.78 -35.13
N ALA A 243 4.89 -3.27 -34.51
CA ALA A 243 5.76 -4.27 -35.13
C ALA A 243 5.02 -5.58 -35.41
N VAL A 244 4.20 -6.04 -34.46
CA VAL A 244 3.34 -7.21 -34.63
C VAL A 244 2.35 -6.97 -35.77
N GLU A 245 1.80 -5.76 -35.87
CA GLU A 245 0.84 -5.43 -36.92
C GLU A 245 1.44 -5.47 -38.32
N VAL A 246 2.66 -4.95 -38.48
CA VAL A 246 3.42 -4.99 -39.73
C VAL A 246 3.70 -6.43 -40.15
N TYR A 247 4.04 -7.30 -39.19
CA TYR A 247 4.33 -8.71 -39.44
C TYR A 247 3.09 -9.53 -39.78
N ARG A 248 2.06 -9.53 -38.92
CA ARG A 248 0.85 -10.37 -39.06
C ARG A 248 -0.08 -9.90 -40.19
N TRP A 249 -0.27 -8.58 -40.34
CA TRP A 249 -1.28 -8.04 -41.26
C TRP A 249 -0.70 -7.18 -42.37
N GLY A 250 0.56 -6.76 -42.27
CA GLY A 250 1.19 -5.87 -43.24
C GLY A 250 1.72 -6.57 -44.51
N GLY A 251 1.89 -7.89 -44.49
CA GLY A 251 2.51 -8.65 -45.60
C GLY A 251 3.95 -8.20 -45.89
N ARG A 252 4.64 -7.64 -44.88
CA ARG A 252 5.99 -7.10 -45.00
C ARG A 252 6.97 -7.98 -44.24
N LEU A 253 8.13 -8.27 -44.84
CA LEU A 253 9.25 -8.82 -44.09
C LEU A 253 9.69 -7.79 -43.06
N LEU A 254 9.78 -8.23 -41.82
CA LEU A 254 10.43 -7.46 -40.77
C LEU A 254 11.91 -7.35 -41.09
N ASP A 255 12.50 -6.19 -40.81
CA ASP A 255 13.96 -6.03 -40.79
C ASP A 255 14.47 -6.12 -39.35
N HIS A 256 15.79 -6.31 -39.20
CA HIS A 256 16.44 -6.37 -37.90
C HIS A 256 16.17 -5.10 -37.07
N THR A 257 16.08 -3.93 -37.69
CA THR A 257 15.91 -2.66 -36.96
C THR A 257 14.55 -2.57 -36.29
N LEU A 258 13.51 -3.02 -36.97
CA LEU A 258 12.14 -3.01 -36.48
C LEU A 258 11.95 -4.05 -35.37
N ALA A 259 12.49 -5.26 -35.55
CA ALA A 259 12.44 -6.30 -34.52
C ALA A 259 13.25 -5.92 -33.26
N ALA A 260 14.45 -5.35 -33.43
CA ALA A 260 15.25 -4.85 -32.31
C ALA A 260 14.57 -3.68 -31.58
N GLY A 261 13.87 -2.80 -32.31
CA GLY A 261 13.06 -1.72 -31.73
C GLY A 261 11.92 -2.25 -30.87
N ALA A 262 11.19 -3.27 -31.33
CA ALA A 262 10.13 -3.91 -30.56
C ALA A 262 10.66 -4.57 -29.27
N ILE A 263 11.79 -5.28 -29.33
CA ILE A 263 12.42 -5.86 -28.13
C ILE A 263 12.85 -4.77 -27.16
N GLY A 264 13.50 -3.71 -27.64
CA GLY A 264 13.91 -2.58 -26.78
C GLY A 264 12.72 -1.87 -26.14
N ALA A 265 11.57 -1.80 -26.82
CA ALA A 265 10.34 -1.27 -26.25
C ALA A 265 9.75 -2.20 -25.17
N ALA A 266 9.76 -3.52 -25.38
CA ALA A 266 9.36 -4.50 -24.38
C ALA A 266 10.26 -4.45 -23.13
N GLU A 267 11.58 -4.31 -23.31
CA GLU A 267 12.54 -4.15 -22.20
C GLU A 267 12.26 -2.90 -21.36
N ARG A 268 11.89 -1.77 -21.98
CA ARG A 268 11.53 -0.55 -21.24
C ARG A 268 10.30 -0.75 -20.35
N ILE A 269 9.31 -1.52 -20.82
CA ILE A 269 8.11 -1.82 -20.02
C ILE A 269 8.49 -2.62 -18.77
N VAL A 270 9.33 -3.66 -18.93
CA VAL A 270 9.77 -4.51 -17.81
C VAL A 270 10.63 -3.73 -16.81
N VAL A 271 11.61 -2.95 -17.30
CA VAL A 271 12.55 -2.22 -16.44
C VAL A 271 11.89 -1.06 -15.70
N ALA A 272 10.99 -0.30 -16.34
CA ALA A 272 10.35 0.86 -15.71
C ALA A 272 9.52 0.47 -14.47
N LEU A 273 8.82 -0.67 -14.54
CA LEU A 273 8.00 -1.17 -13.45
C LEU A 273 8.80 -1.90 -12.37
N LEU A 274 9.84 -2.66 -12.73
CA LEU A 274 10.75 -3.23 -11.73
C LEU A 274 11.45 -2.13 -10.90
N LEU A 275 11.85 -1.04 -11.54
CA LEU A 275 12.36 0.13 -10.83
C LEU A 275 11.27 0.71 -9.91
N ALA A 276 10.03 0.85 -10.37
CA ALA A 276 8.92 1.32 -9.53
C ALA A 276 8.69 0.41 -8.29
N CYS A 277 8.73 -0.91 -8.45
CA CYS A 277 8.59 -1.86 -7.33
C CYS A 277 9.76 -1.78 -6.34
N ILE A 278 11.00 -1.70 -6.82
CA ILE A 278 12.19 -1.50 -5.98
C ILE A 278 12.10 -0.16 -5.22
N PHE A 279 11.44 0.85 -5.79
CA PHE A 279 11.24 2.16 -5.15
C PHE A 279 10.06 2.21 -4.17
N VAL A 280 9.10 1.28 -4.24
CA VAL A 280 7.99 1.15 -3.26
C VAL A 280 8.38 0.24 -2.10
N SER A 281 9.20 -0.78 -2.35
CA SER A 281 9.75 -1.66 -1.31
C SER A 281 10.98 -1.03 -0.62
N SER A 282 10.82 0.16 -0.04
CA SER A 282 11.86 0.70 0.85
C SER A 282 11.91 -0.16 2.12
N PRO A 283 13.07 -0.74 2.48
CA PRO A 283 13.21 -1.69 3.60
C PRO A 283 12.97 -1.08 4.99
N LEU A 284 12.70 0.23 5.10
CA LEU A 284 12.48 0.90 6.40
C LEU A 284 11.11 0.66 7.03
N ALA A 285 10.11 0.17 6.28
CA ALA A 285 8.82 -0.20 6.87
C ALA A 285 8.90 -1.47 7.75
N LEU A 286 9.95 -2.28 7.59
CA LEU A 286 10.12 -3.55 8.30
C LEU A 286 10.59 -3.37 9.76
N ALA A 287 11.41 -2.35 10.04
CA ALA A 287 12.04 -2.20 11.36
C ALA A 287 11.05 -1.85 12.50
N GLN A 288 9.92 -1.21 12.18
CA GLN A 288 8.88 -0.91 13.17
C GLN A 288 7.90 -2.07 13.38
N SER A 289 7.85 -3.02 12.45
CA SER A 289 6.98 -4.18 12.58
C SER A 289 7.45 -5.10 13.70
N GLN A 290 8.75 -5.41 13.76
CA GLN A 290 9.27 -6.48 14.64
C GLN A 290 8.97 -6.23 16.13
N TYR A 291 9.32 -5.05 16.67
CA TYR A 291 9.09 -4.76 18.09
C TYR A 291 7.61 -4.89 18.52
N ARG A 292 6.68 -4.54 17.62
CA ARG A 292 5.25 -4.57 17.92
C ARG A 292 4.69 -5.98 18.01
N TYR A 293 5.28 -6.91 17.28
CA TYR A 293 4.91 -8.32 17.27
C TYR A 293 5.76 -9.16 18.24
N GLY A 294 6.78 -8.60 18.88
CA GLY A 294 7.58 -9.29 19.89
C GLY A 294 6.84 -9.48 21.23
N PRO A 295 7.41 -10.23 22.20
CA PRO A 295 6.76 -10.57 23.46
C PRO A 295 6.30 -9.36 24.27
N ASN A 296 7.08 -8.27 24.28
CA ASN A 296 6.76 -7.03 24.98
C ASN A 296 5.97 -6.03 24.10
N GLY A 297 5.62 -6.43 22.88
CA GLY A 297 4.81 -5.65 21.96
C GLY A 297 3.32 -5.67 22.34
N ASP A 298 2.50 -5.02 21.50
CA ASP A 298 1.08 -4.79 21.75
C ASP A 298 0.18 -5.11 20.54
N ALA A 299 0.73 -5.64 19.44
CA ALA A 299 -0.05 -6.05 18.27
C ALA A 299 -1.12 -7.09 18.62
N GLY A 300 -0.78 -8.05 19.47
CA GLY A 300 -1.69 -9.10 19.90
C GLY A 300 -2.85 -8.55 20.71
N LEU A 301 -2.64 -7.50 21.52
CA LEU A 301 -3.72 -6.83 22.24
C LEU A 301 -4.72 -6.20 21.26
N PHE A 302 -4.22 -5.54 20.22
CA PHE A 302 -5.05 -4.95 19.17
C PHE A 302 -5.87 -6.00 18.42
N ASP A 303 -5.21 -7.07 17.97
CA ASP A 303 -5.84 -8.13 17.20
C ASP A 303 -6.85 -8.92 18.05
N THR A 304 -6.55 -9.14 19.35
CA THR A 304 -7.49 -9.74 20.31
C THR A 304 -8.75 -8.91 20.44
N LEU A 305 -8.62 -7.61 20.71
CA LEU A 305 -9.79 -6.75 20.84
C LEU A 305 -10.60 -6.67 19.52
N GLN A 306 -9.94 -6.71 18.37
CA GLN A 306 -10.63 -6.76 17.08
C GLN A 306 -11.39 -8.08 16.90
N ALA A 307 -10.82 -9.22 17.30
CA ALA A 307 -11.49 -10.52 17.25
C ALA A 307 -12.74 -10.57 18.14
N PHE A 308 -12.75 -9.84 19.26
CA PHE A 308 -13.92 -9.65 20.13
C PHE A 308 -14.93 -8.62 19.61
N GLY A 309 -14.70 -8.04 18.42
CA GLY A 309 -15.65 -7.17 17.73
C GLY A 309 -15.58 -5.69 18.10
N TYR A 310 -14.50 -5.24 18.74
CA TYR A 310 -14.27 -3.82 19.03
C TYR A 310 -13.73 -3.07 17.80
N GLU A 311 -14.05 -1.77 17.68
CA GLU A 311 -13.44 -0.87 16.71
C GLU A 311 -12.12 -0.32 17.28
N VAL A 312 -11.03 -1.08 17.09
CA VAL A 312 -9.74 -0.77 17.70
C VAL A 312 -8.89 0.13 16.80
N THR A 313 -8.28 1.16 17.38
CA THR A 313 -7.32 2.03 16.71
C THR A 313 -6.13 2.35 17.61
N TRP A 314 -4.96 2.59 17.03
CA TRP A 314 -3.83 3.14 17.75
C TRP A 314 -4.02 4.63 17.98
N ARG A 315 -3.76 5.09 19.20
CA ARG A 315 -3.76 6.52 19.48
C ARG A 315 -2.42 7.11 19.03
N LEU A 316 -2.47 7.93 17.98
CA LEU A 316 -1.31 8.70 17.50
C LEU A 316 -1.34 10.17 17.95
N ARG A 317 -2.47 10.63 18.49
CA ARG A 317 -2.68 12.01 18.98
C ARG A 317 -2.28 12.13 20.45
N PRO A 318 -1.80 13.31 20.92
CA PRO A 318 -1.50 13.53 22.34
C PRO A 318 -2.69 13.20 23.25
N LEU A 319 -2.47 12.62 24.42
CA LEU A 319 -3.53 12.22 25.36
C LEU A 319 -4.39 13.41 25.81
N ALA A 320 -3.79 14.60 25.94
CA ALA A 320 -4.49 15.86 26.21
C ALA A 320 -5.60 16.22 25.21
N THR A 321 -5.58 15.64 24.00
CA THR A 321 -6.58 15.87 22.94
C THR A 321 -7.62 14.75 22.83
N ILE A 322 -7.86 14.00 23.90
CA ILE A 322 -8.88 12.94 23.92
C ILE A 322 -10.27 13.55 23.71
N ASP A 323 -11.08 12.90 22.87
CA ASP A 323 -12.37 13.42 22.39
C ASP A 323 -13.47 12.37 22.54
N ASP A 324 -14.70 12.78 22.22
CA ASP A 324 -15.92 11.95 22.23
C ASP A 324 -15.95 10.90 21.11
N GLN A 325 -14.90 10.82 20.29
CA GLN A 325 -14.73 9.75 19.31
C GLN A 325 -14.09 8.50 19.90
N THR A 326 -13.66 8.57 21.16
CA THR A 326 -13.03 7.48 21.90
C THR A 326 -13.97 7.06 23.03
N ASP A 327 -14.47 5.83 22.99
CA ASP A 327 -15.38 5.32 24.04
C ASP A 327 -14.58 4.68 25.18
N ALA A 328 -13.54 3.92 24.83
CA ALA A 328 -12.58 3.35 25.77
C ALA A 328 -11.14 3.63 25.34
N LEU A 329 -10.26 3.86 26.32
CA LEU A 329 -8.82 4.02 26.13
C LEU A 329 -8.10 2.96 26.97
N ILE A 330 -7.20 2.20 26.35
CA ILE A 330 -6.26 1.33 27.05
C ILE A 330 -4.90 2.01 27.06
N LEU A 331 -4.36 2.28 28.26
CA LEU A 331 -3.14 3.03 28.49
C LEU A 331 -2.13 2.14 29.23
N ASP A 332 -0.97 1.88 28.63
CA ASP A 332 0.14 1.18 29.28
C ASP A 332 1.22 2.19 29.72
N LEU A 333 1.35 2.36 31.04
CA LEU A 333 2.28 3.31 31.65
C LEU A 333 3.74 2.85 31.65
N SER A 334 4.03 1.61 31.26
CA SER A 334 5.40 1.16 31.04
C SER A 334 6.00 1.80 29.79
N GLY A 335 5.17 2.01 28.77
CA GLY A 335 5.54 2.65 27.51
C GLY A 335 5.28 4.14 27.46
N VAL A 336 4.10 4.56 27.91
CA VAL A 336 3.66 5.95 27.83
C VAL A 336 3.84 6.61 29.18
N GLN A 337 4.45 7.79 29.21
CA GLN A 337 4.56 8.62 30.42
C GLN A 337 3.69 9.87 30.25
N PRO A 338 2.40 9.85 30.68
CA PRO A 338 1.52 10.99 30.51
C PRO A 338 2.00 12.18 31.34
N SER A 339 1.95 13.37 30.75
CA SER A 339 2.19 14.62 31.47
C SER A 339 1.05 14.96 32.43
N THR A 340 1.23 15.97 33.28
CA THR A 340 0.14 16.47 34.15
C THR A 340 -1.07 16.94 33.32
N GLU A 341 -0.84 17.61 32.19
CA GLU A 341 -1.90 18.06 31.28
C GLU A 341 -2.66 16.88 30.66
N ASP A 342 -1.94 15.81 30.29
CA ASP A 342 -2.56 14.59 29.78
C ASP A 342 -3.46 13.94 30.85
N TRP A 343 -2.98 13.84 32.09
CA TRP A 343 -3.76 13.28 33.20
C TRP A 343 -5.01 14.11 33.53
N ASP A 344 -4.90 15.44 33.52
CA ASP A 344 -6.05 16.33 33.73
C ASP A 344 -7.12 16.12 32.64
N ALA A 345 -6.70 16.02 31.37
CA ALA A 345 -7.60 15.76 30.25
C ALA A 345 -8.25 14.37 30.33
N LEU A 346 -7.47 13.33 30.63
CA LEU A 346 -7.98 11.96 30.82
C LEU A 346 -9.00 11.91 31.94
N ARG A 347 -8.74 12.57 33.07
CA ARG A 347 -9.68 12.65 34.18
C ARG A 347 -10.99 13.32 33.77
N ILE A 348 -10.93 14.47 33.10
CA ILE A 348 -12.13 15.18 32.61
C ILE A 348 -12.94 14.28 31.65
N TRP A 349 -12.27 13.58 30.74
CA TRP A 349 -12.90 12.66 29.79
C TRP A 349 -13.55 11.46 30.49
N VAL A 350 -12.89 10.83 31.46
CA VAL A 350 -13.49 9.76 32.27
C VAL A 350 -14.68 10.30 33.06
N GLU A 351 -14.56 11.44 33.74
CA GLU A 351 -15.66 12.05 34.49
C GLU A 351 -16.90 12.33 33.61
N ALA A 352 -16.68 12.56 32.30
CA ALA A 352 -17.72 12.76 31.30
C ALA A 352 -18.35 11.47 30.73
N GLY A 353 -17.84 10.29 31.09
CA GLY A 353 -18.38 9.00 30.64
C GLY A 353 -17.38 8.11 29.88
N GLY A 354 -16.11 8.50 29.75
CA GLY A 354 -15.08 7.65 29.15
C GLY A 354 -14.72 6.44 30.03
N VAL A 355 -14.28 5.34 29.41
CA VAL A 355 -13.74 4.17 30.13
C VAL A 355 -12.23 4.08 29.94
N LEU A 356 -11.47 4.24 31.02
CA LEU A 356 -10.02 4.14 31.01
C LEU A 356 -9.58 2.79 31.57
N VAL A 357 -8.92 1.96 30.77
CA VAL A 357 -8.15 0.80 31.25
C VAL A 357 -6.69 1.23 31.32
N VAL A 358 -6.06 1.12 32.49
CA VAL A 358 -4.69 1.60 32.70
C VAL A 358 -3.81 0.53 33.35
N GLY A 359 -2.71 0.18 32.69
CA GLY A 359 -1.65 -0.67 33.24
C GLY A 359 -0.59 0.17 33.96
N GLY A 360 -0.40 -0.05 35.26
CA GLY A 360 0.58 0.63 36.12
C GLY A 360 -0.04 1.62 37.13
N ASP A 361 0.80 2.47 37.73
CA ASP A 361 0.39 3.40 38.80
C ASP A 361 -0.38 4.62 38.27
N SER A 362 -1.69 4.62 38.50
CA SER A 362 -2.59 5.74 38.23
C SER A 362 -3.18 6.37 39.49
N THR A 363 -2.66 6.01 40.68
CA THR A 363 -3.21 6.43 41.98
C THR A 363 -3.08 7.93 42.24
N TYR A 364 -2.08 8.60 41.64
CA TYR A 364 -1.93 10.04 41.74
C TYR A 364 -3.14 10.79 41.14
N THR A 365 -3.58 10.36 39.96
CA THR A 365 -4.72 10.97 39.23
C THR A 365 -6.05 10.48 39.75
N PHE A 366 -6.12 9.19 40.14
CA PHE A 366 -7.33 8.55 40.67
C PHE A 366 -7.09 7.98 42.08
N PRO A 367 -7.06 8.82 43.12
CA PRO A 367 -6.78 8.37 44.50
C PRO A 367 -7.79 7.35 45.06
N VAL A 368 -8.97 7.25 44.44
CA VAL A 368 -9.99 6.23 44.74
C VAL A 368 -9.45 4.80 44.60
N LEU A 369 -8.41 4.60 43.78
CA LEU A 369 -7.73 3.32 43.60
C LEU A 369 -6.89 2.92 44.82
N GLY A 370 -6.52 3.86 45.69
CA GLY A 370 -5.78 3.60 46.91
C GLY A 370 -4.27 3.81 46.77
N GLN A 371 -3.49 2.85 47.27
CA GLN A 371 -2.03 2.85 47.25
C GLN A 371 -1.52 1.80 46.26
N TYR A 372 -0.48 2.15 45.50
CA TYR A 372 0.20 1.24 44.59
C TYR A 372 1.43 0.65 45.29
N ASP A 373 1.33 -0.63 45.66
CA ASP A 373 2.32 -1.32 46.48
C ASP A 373 3.07 -2.38 45.65
N PRO A 374 4.41 -2.45 45.74
CA PRO A 374 5.17 -3.53 45.11
C PRO A 374 4.93 -4.85 45.84
N LEU A 375 4.93 -5.94 45.09
CA LEU A 375 4.80 -7.31 45.58
C LEU A 375 6.14 -8.06 45.49
N ASN A 376 6.28 -9.08 46.33
CA ASN A 376 7.33 -10.09 46.15
C ASN A 376 6.86 -11.10 45.10
N ALA A 377 7.79 -11.75 44.40
CA ALA A 377 7.45 -12.78 43.40
C ALA A 377 6.64 -13.95 44.00
N GLY A 378 5.85 -14.61 43.16
CA GLY A 378 5.15 -15.86 43.49
C GLY A 378 3.76 -15.71 44.11
N PHE A 379 3.16 -14.51 44.09
CA PHE A 379 1.74 -14.39 44.42
C PHE A 379 0.86 -14.90 43.27
N VAL A 380 -0.22 -15.59 43.61
CA VAL A 380 -1.23 -16.02 42.64
C VAL A 380 -2.38 -15.02 42.67
N ALA A 381 -2.79 -14.57 41.49
CA ALA A 381 -3.94 -13.70 41.31
C ALA A 381 -5.20 -14.54 41.06
N GLU A 382 -6.32 -14.17 41.67
CA GLU A 382 -7.61 -14.81 41.48
C GLU A 382 -8.74 -13.79 41.29
N LEU A 383 -9.73 -14.15 40.48
CA LEU A 383 -10.98 -13.38 40.42
C LEU A 383 -11.73 -13.41 41.76
N THR A 384 -12.42 -12.31 42.07
CA THR A 384 -13.37 -12.31 43.19
C THR A 384 -14.52 -13.30 42.95
N ALA A 385 -15.18 -13.73 44.02
CA ALA A 385 -16.26 -14.71 43.94
C ALA A 385 -17.43 -14.26 43.04
N GLU A 386 -17.68 -12.95 42.97
CA GLU A 386 -18.69 -12.35 42.09
C GLU A 386 -18.33 -12.54 40.61
N LEU A 387 -17.10 -12.21 40.23
CA LEU A 387 -16.62 -12.34 38.85
C LEU A 387 -16.39 -13.80 38.43
N LYS A 388 -16.00 -14.68 39.36
CA LYS A 388 -15.97 -16.12 39.08
C LYS A 388 -17.37 -16.63 38.65
N ALA A 389 -18.44 -16.03 39.14
CA ALA A 389 -19.81 -16.39 38.77
C ALA A 389 -20.24 -15.86 37.39
N THR A 390 -19.52 -14.90 36.80
CA THR A 390 -19.77 -14.40 35.45
C THR A 390 -19.05 -15.20 34.36
N HIS A 391 -18.30 -16.24 34.75
CA HIS A 391 -17.44 -17.04 33.87
C HIS A 391 -16.31 -16.24 33.20
N LEU A 392 -15.94 -15.08 33.74
CA LEU A 392 -14.75 -14.37 33.29
C LEU A 392 -13.51 -15.25 33.54
N ALA A 393 -12.59 -15.28 32.58
CA ALA A 393 -11.33 -16.01 32.72
C ALA A 393 -10.43 -15.35 33.79
N THR A 394 -9.67 -16.15 34.55
CA THR A 394 -8.75 -15.61 35.56
C THR A 394 -7.42 -15.25 34.91
N PRO A 395 -7.00 -13.98 34.91
CA PRO A 395 -5.74 -13.59 34.28
C PRO A 395 -4.53 -14.09 35.07
N ARG A 396 -3.42 -14.27 34.36
CA ARG A 396 -2.14 -14.80 34.85
C ARG A 396 -0.98 -13.90 34.42
N TRP A 397 0.04 -13.81 35.26
CA TRP A 397 1.25 -13.03 35.06
C TRP A 397 2.48 -13.92 35.18
N PRO A 398 3.56 -13.65 34.43
CA PRO A 398 4.81 -14.37 34.60
C PRO A 398 5.34 -14.19 36.04
N ASP A 399 5.61 -15.30 36.72
CA ASP A 399 6.07 -15.32 38.13
C ASP A 399 5.13 -14.63 39.15
N GLY A 400 3.89 -14.36 38.75
CA GLY A 400 2.90 -13.61 39.52
C GLY A 400 2.99 -12.08 39.32
N PRO A 401 1.97 -11.33 39.73
CA PRO A 401 1.93 -9.89 39.57
C PRO A 401 3.01 -9.20 40.41
N SER A 402 3.69 -8.22 39.83
CA SER A 402 4.74 -7.45 40.50
C SER A 402 4.21 -6.34 41.43
N HIS A 403 2.95 -5.96 41.29
CA HIS A 403 2.33 -4.87 42.05
C HIS A 403 0.85 -5.16 42.37
N ALA A 404 0.30 -4.47 43.37
CA ALA A 404 -1.12 -4.47 43.67
C ALA A 404 -1.59 -3.12 44.22
N PHE A 405 -2.89 -2.86 44.10
CA PHE A 405 -3.57 -1.75 44.73
C PHE A 405 -4.09 -2.15 46.12
N SER A 406 -3.85 -1.32 47.13
CA SER A 406 -4.34 -1.53 48.49
C SER A 406 -5.10 -0.30 49.02
N ARG A 407 -6.00 -0.50 49.99
CA ARG A 407 -6.70 0.57 50.73
C ARG A 407 -7.54 1.56 49.89
N GLY A 408 -7.82 1.23 48.63
CA GLY A 408 -8.71 2.01 47.75
C GLY A 408 -10.19 1.76 48.04
N LEU A 409 -11.04 2.70 47.60
CA LEU A 409 -12.50 2.59 47.65
C LEU A 409 -13.09 1.90 46.39
N GLY A 410 -12.28 1.69 45.35
CA GLY A 410 -12.68 0.93 44.16
C GLY A 410 -12.93 -0.55 44.46
N THR A 411 -13.74 -1.17 43.60
CA THR A 411 -14.12 -2.59 43.62
C THR A 411 -12.95 -3.45 43.16
N ASP A 412 -12.59 -4.44 43.97
CA ASP A 412 -11.55 -5.39 43.62
C ASP A 412 -12.10 -6.42 42.63
N TRP A 413 -11.48 -6.55 41.47
CA TRP A 413 -11.86 -7.53 40.44
C TRP A 413 -10.95 -8.76 40.49
N VAL A 414 -9.65 -8.53 40.57
CA VAL A 414 -8.63 -9.58 40.71
C VAL A 414 -7.87 -9.31 42.00
N VAL A 415 -7.87 -10.26 42.93
CA VAL A 415 -7.25 -10.18 44.25
C VAL A 415 -6.11 -11.17 44.39
N LEU A 416 -5.23 -10.95 45.36
CA LEU A 416 -4.17 -11.90 45.69
C LEU A 416 -4.72 -13.08 46.50
N GLU A 417 -4.32 -14.30 46.15
CA GLU A 417 -4.67 -15.52 46.88
C GLU A 417 -4.09 -15.51 48.31
N GLY A 418 -4.64 -16.32 49.22
CA GLY A 418 -4.10 -16.50 50.56
C GLY A 418 -4.48 -15.41 51.57
N GLY A 419 -5.45 -14.54 51.24
CA GLY A 419 -5.96 -13.51 52.14
C GLY A 419 -5.01 -12.32 52.31
N VAL A 420 -4.04 -12.18 51.41
CA VAL A 420 -3.19 -10.98 51.34
C VAL A 420 -4.05 -9.82 50.86
N SER A 421 -4.05 -8.72 51.61
CA SER A 421 -4.82 -7.53 51.24
C SER A 421 -4.17 -6.85 50.04
N GLY A 422 -4.82 -6.90 48.88
CA GLY A 422 -4.39 -6.24 47.66
C GLY A 422 -5.18 -6.72 46.45
N ALA A 423 -5.37 -5.83 45.48
CA ALA A 423 -6.02 -6.13 44.22
C ALA A 423 -5.09 -5.84 43.04
N VAL A 424 -4.92 -6.81 42.16
CA VAL A 424 -4.14 -6.67 40.92
C VAL A 424 -4.95 -5.92 39.87
N VAL A 425 -6.26 -6.14 39.84
CA VAL A 425 -7.18 -5.37 39.00
C VAL A 425 -8.24 -4.75 39.89
N LYS A 426 -8.35 -3.42 39.86
CA LYS A 426 -9.31 -2.64 40.64
C LYS A 426 -10.11 -1.74 39.71
N VAL A 427 -11.42 -1.68 39.92
CA VAL A 427 -12.34 -0.85 39.14
C VAL A 427 -12.92 0.24 40.01
N ALA A 428 -12.94 1.48 39.52
CA ALA A 428 -13.51 2.61 40.23
C ALA A 428 -14.39 3.45 39.31
N ASP A 429 -15.59 3.78 39.81
CA ASP A 429 -16.46 4.76 39.16
C ASP A 429 -15.91 6.17 39.38
N VAL A 430 -15.76 6.93 38.31
CA VAL A 430 -15.24 8.31 38.34
C VAL A 430 -16.17 9.19 37.52
N GLY A 431 -17.00 9.97 38.22
CA GLY A 431 -18.04 10.77 37.57
C GLY A 431 -19.08 9.88 36.89
N LEU A 432 -19.22 10.02 35.57
CA LEU A 432 -20.08 9.17 34.73
C LEU A 432 -19.32 7.99 34.09
N GLY A 433 -18.00 7.97 34.14
CA GLY A 433 -17.17 6.95 33.53
C GLY A 433 -16.51 6.02 34.55
N VAL A 434 -15.55 5.24 34.06
CA VAL A 434 -14.94 4.14 34.82
C VAL A 434 -13.44 4.11 34.59
N VAL A 435 -12.68 3.82 35.65
CA VAL A 435 -11.26 3.49 35.58
C VAL A 435 -11.06 2.03 35.99
N VAL A 436 -10.49 1.23 35.09
CA VAL A 436 -10.02 -0.13 35.34
C VAL A 436 -8.50 -0.09 35.47
N ALA A 437 -8.00 -0.15 36.69
CA ALA A 437 -6.56 -0.13 36.95
C ALA A 437 -6.02 -1.56 37.07
N ILE A 438 -5.06 -1.89 36.21
CA ILE A 438 -4.29 -3.13 36.21
C ILE A 438 -2.92 -2.80 36.80
N ALA A 439 -2.60 -3.35 37.96
CA ALA A 439 -1.41 -2.97 38.69
C ALA A 439 -0.12 -3.33 37.93
N ASP A 440 -0.14 -4.46 37.23
CA ASP A 440 1.00 -4.93 36.44
C ASP A 440 0.69 -4.86 34.93
N PRO A 441 1.35 -3.95 34.18
CA PRO A 441 1.07 -3.72 32.77
C PRO A 441 1.42 -4.90 31.86
N GLN A 442 2.18 -5.90 32.33
CA GLN A 442 2.57 -7.05 31.50
C GLN A 442 1.34 -7.81 30.96
N LEU A 443 0.19 -7.76 31.64
CA LEU A 443 -1.06 -8.33 31.11
C LEU A 443 -1.49 -7.72 29.77
N LEU A 444 -0.98 -6.54 29.40
CA LEU A 444 -1.30 -5.87 28.14
C LEU A 444 -0.32 -6.19 27.00
N TRP A 445 0.72 -7.00 27.25
CA TRP A 445 1.76 -7.33 26.27
C TRP A 445 1.47 -8.64 25.53
N ASN A 446 2.01 -8.81 24.32
CA ASN A 446 1.79 -9.96 23.46
C ASN A 446 2.12 -11.30 24.15
N GLY A 447 3.20 -11.35 24.94
CA GLY A 447 3.63 -12.56 25.65
C GLY A 447 2.58 -13.07 26.65
N SER A 448 1.75 -12.17 27.21
CA SER A 448 0.67 -12.58 28.11
C SER A 448 -0.45 -13.34 27.38
N LEU A 449 -0.63 -13.08 26.09
CA LEU A 449 -1.68 -13.66 25.25
C LEU A 449 -1.34 -15.09 24.79
N VAL A 450 -0.18 -15.62 25.20
CA VAL A 450 0.14 -17.04 25.05
C VAL A 450 -0.79 -17.91 25.89
N LEU A 451 -1.35 -17.35 26.97
CA LEU A 451 -2.43 -17.98 27.74
C LEU A 451 -3.79 -17.57 27.19
N HIS A 452 -4.64 -18.56 26.93
CA HIS A 452 -5.99 -18.33 26.44
C HIS A 452 -6.85 -17.55 27.46
N GLU A 453 -6.61 -17.76 28.74
CA GLU A 453 -7.31 -17.08 29.83
C GLU A 453 -7.06 -15.57 29.83
N ASN A 454 -5.86 -15.13 29.46
CA ASN A 454 -5.53 -13.71 29.36
C ASN A 454 -6.23 -13.07 28.16
N GLU A 455 -6.22 -13.76 27.02
CA GLU A 455 -6.94 -13.36 25.81
C GLU A 455 -8.44 -13.18 26.09
N LEU A 456 -9.08 -14.18 26.71
CA LEU A 456 -10.48 -14.13 27.11
C LEU A 456 -10.75 -13.01 28.13
N PHE A 457 -9.92 -12.88 29.16
CA PHE A 457 -10.09 -11.84 30.19
C PHE A 457 -10.08 -10.44 29.57
N ILE A 458 -9.13 -10.14 28.70
CA ILE A 458 -8.98 -8.83 28.04
C ILE A 458 -10.11 -8.60 27.05
N GLY A 459 -10.43 -9.60 26.23
CA GLY A 459 -11.50 -9.53 25.23
C GLY A 459 -12.88 -9.30 25.86
N ASP A 460 -13.19 -9.98 26.97
CA ASP A 460 -14.48 -9.86 27.65
C ASP A 460 -14.56 -8.67 28.63
N LEU A 461 -13.44 -8.02 28.97
CA LEU A 461 -13.37 -6.99 29.99
C LEU A 461 -14.41 -5.87 29.78
N LEU A 462 -14.44 -5.28 28.58
CA LEU A 462 -15.34 -4.17 28.25
C LEU A 462 -16.79 -4.65 28.07
N TYR A 463 -16.98 -5.84 27.50
CA TYR A 463 -18.30 -6.45 27.34
C TYR A 463 -18.96 -6.74 28.69
N LEU A 464 -18.20 -7.30 29.64
CA LEU A 464 -18.67 -7.55 31.00
C LEU A 464 -18.98 -6.25 31.73
N GLY A 465 -18.11 -5.25 31.61
CA GLY A 465 -18.34 -3.92 32.14
C GLY A 465 -19.63 -3.29 31.62
N GLN A 466 -19.87 -3.38 30.31
CA GLN A 466 -21.10 -2.88 29.67
C GLN A 466 -22.33 -3.66 30.11
N GLY A 467 -22.31 -4.99 30.00
CA GLY A 467 -23.48 -5.86 30.18
C GLY A 467 -23.85 -6.13 31.63
N HIS A 468 -22.86 -6.24 32.52
CA HIS A 468 -23.08 -6.59 33.92
C HIS A 468 -23.03 -5.37 34.84
N TYR A 469 -22.10 -4.44 34.60
CA TYR A 469 -21.86 -3.28 35.45
C TYR A 469 -22.43 -1.97 34.89
N GLY A 470 -23.02 -2.01 33.69
CA GLY A 470 -23.71 -0.86 33.10
C GLY A 470 -22.78 0.27 32.65
N TRP A 471 -21.54 -0.03 32.27
CA TRP A 471 -20.60 0.98 31.77
C TRP A 471 -21.18 1.71 30.54
N PRO A 472 -20.93 3.02 30.39
CA PRO A 472 -21.53 3.87 29.35
C PRO A 472 -20.92 3.67 27.94
N LEU A 473 -20.71 2.41 27.52
CA LEU A 473 -20.10 2.08 26.24
C LEU A 473 -21.18 1.84 25.15
N PRO A 474 -21.00 2.35 23.93
CA PRO A 474 -21.82 1.98 22.77
C PRO A 474 -21.39 0.62 22.19
N THR A 475 -22.22 0.06 21.30
CA THR A 475 -21.90 -1.15 20.52
C THR A 475 -22.02 -0.85 19.02
N PRO A 476 -20.95 -1.01 18.21
CA PRO A 476 -19.60 -1.41 18.63
C PRO A 476 -18.90 -0.34 19.47
N THR A 477 -18.02 -0.77 20.38
CA THR A 477 -17.21 0.13 21.21
C THR A 477 -15.96 0.54 20.45
N ARG A 478 -15.67 1.85 20.39
CA ARG A 478 -14.44 2.39 19.80
C ARG A 478 -13.34 2.43 20.86
N VAL A 479 -12.35 1.56 20.68
CA VAL A 479 -11.23 1.41 21.60
C VAL A 479 -9.99 2.07 20.99
N GLN A 480 -9.34 2.93 21.76
CA GLN A 480 -8.00 3.42 21.41
C GLN A 480 -6.95 2.81 22.31
N LEU A 481 -5.81 2.48 21.72
CA LEU A 481 -4.64 1.95 22.43
C LEU A 481 -3.55 3.01 22.51
N ALA A 482 -3.12 3.32 23.73
CA ALA A 482 -1.99 4.18 24.07
C ALA A 482 -0.96 3.37 24.86
N THR A 483 -0.23 2.50 24.15
CA THR A 483 0.76 1.55 24.69
C THR A 483 2.17 1.88 24.21
N MET A 484 3.16 1.00 24.41
CA MET A 484 4.53 1.19 23.93
C MET A 484 4.63 1.55 22.44
N ALA A 485 3.89 0.89 21.53
CA ALA A 485 3.92 1.25 20.11
C ALA A 485 3.34 2.64 19.87
N ALA A 486 2.31 3.02 20.64
CA ALA A 486 1.80 4.37 20.64
C ALA A 486 2.81 5.35 21.25
N ALA A 487 3.55 5.01 22.30
CA ALA A 487 4.54 5.89 22.94
C ALA A 487 5.65 6.32 21.99
N GLN A 488 6.12 5.40 21.14
CA GLN A 488 7.06 5.74 20.07
C GLN A 488 6.43 6.71 19.05
N ALA A 489 5.10 6.66 18.87
CA ALA A 489 4.31 7.53 17.98
C ALA A 489 3.88 8.88 18.59
N THR A 490 3.44 8.87 19.84
CA THR A 490 2.79 9.96 20.58
C THR A 490 3.81 10.83 21.29
N GLY A 491 3.61 12.15 21.27
CA GLY A 491 4.56 13.12 21.84
C GLY A 491 5.37 13.87 20.78
N ALA A 492 5.11 13.62 19.50
CA ALA A 492 5.61 14.47 18.44
C ALA A 492 5.06 15.90 18.57
N ALA A 493 5.89 16.84 19.06
CA ALA A 493 5.53 18.26 19.18
C ALA A 493 5.37 18.95 17.82
N SER A 494 5.64 18.24 16.72
CA SER A 494 5.57 18.76 15.35
C SER A 494 5.14 17.68 14.35
N PRO A 495 4.48 18.05 13.23
CA PRO A 495 4.09 17.11 12.17
C PRO A 495 5.28 16.30 11.60
N THR A 496 6.48 16.89 11.56
CA THR A 496 7.69 16.20 11.13
C THR A 496 8.10 15.10 12.09
N GLN A 497 7.93 15.34 13.39
CA GLN A 497 8.20 14.34 14.42
C GLN A 497 7.13 13.25 14.39
N SER A 498 5.87 13.56 14.08
CA SER A 498 4.83 12.53 13.88
C SER A 498 5.14 11.64 12.69
N LEU A 499 5.60 12.24 11.58
CA LEU A 499 6.07 11.49 10.41
C LEU A 499 7.32 10.66 10.74
N ALA A 500 8.25 11.19 11.55
CA ALA A 500 9.45 10.46 11.96
C ALA A 500 9.10 9.27 12.85
N ASN A 501 8.25 9.51 13.84
CA ASN A 501 7.77 8.52 14.79
C ASN A 501 6.89 7.46 14.13
N ALA A 502 6.15 7.80 13.08
CA ALA A 502 5.43 6.83 12.25
C ALA A 502 6.35 6.13 11.22
N ASN A 503 7.66 6.37 11.25
CA ASN A 503 8.64 5.98 10.24
C ASN A 503 8.25 6.30 8.78
N LEU A 504 7.34 7.26 8.58
CA LEU A 504 6.93 7.77 7.27
C LEU A 504 7.84 8.90 6.78
N LEU A 505 8.65 9.50 7.65
CA LEU A 505 9.54 10.61 7.28
C LEU A 505 10.52 10.23 6.15
N PRO A 506 11.18 9.06 6.13
CA PRO A 506 12.00 8.64 5.00
C PRO A 506 11.22 8.56 3.70
N PHE A 507 9.98 8.06 3.75
CA PHE A 507 9.08 8.01 2.58
C PHE A 507 8.71 9.40 2.09
N VAL A 508 8.37 10.33 3.00
CA VAL A 508 8.07 11.72 2.64
C VAL A 508 9.30 12.42 2.05
N ILE A 509 10.49 12.23 2.62
CA ILE A 509 11.75 12.77 2.08
C ILE A 509 12.03 12.19 0.70
N GLN A 510 11.87 10.88 0.53
CA GLN A 510 12.02 10.19 -0.76
C GLN A 510 11.03 10.76 -1.78
N LEU A 511 9.76 10.93 -1.42
CA LEU A 511 8.73 11.50 -2.29
C LEU A 511 9.08 12.95 -2.68
N LEU A 512 9.49 13.79 -1.72
CA LEU A 512 9.93 15.16 -1.98
C LEU A 512 11.16 15.21 -2.88
N PHE A 513 12.12 14.31 -2.68
CA PHE A 513 13.29 14.15 -3.54
C PHE A 513 12.91 13.77 -4.97
N TRP A 514 11.96 12.84 -5.14
CA TRP A 514 11.43 12.49 -6.46
C TRP A 514 10.71 13.65 -7.12
N TRP A 515 9.88 14.36 -6.37
CA TRP A 515 9.22 15.57 -6.85
C TRP A 515 10.22 16.60 -7.35
N LEU A 516 11.34 16.75 -6.62
CA LEU A 516 12.43 17.63 -6.99
C LEU A 516 13.13 17.12 -8.26
N LEU A 517 13.46 15.84 -8.37
CA LEU A 517 14.03 15.24 -9.58
C LEU A 517 13.13 15.39 -10.81
N VAL A 518 11.83 15.11 -10.68
CA VAL A 518 10.84 15.26 -11.76
C VAL A 518 10.71 16.74 -12.14
N SER A 519 10.73 17.65 -11.17
CA SER A 519 10.71 19.09 -11.43
C SER A 519 11.97 19.56 -12.16
N PHE A 520 13.14 19.05 -11.80
CA PHE A 520 14.39 19.31 -12.53
C PHE A 520 14.37 18.71 -13.93
N TRP A 521 13.89 17.46 -14.08
CA TRP A 521 13.85 16.75 -15.35
C TRP A 521 12.86 17.36 -16.34
N LYS A 522 11.65 17.71 -15.89
CA LYS A 522 10.66 18.41 -16.73
C LYS A 522 11.03 19.86 -17.03
N GLY A 523 12.12 20.35 -16.44
CA GLY A 523 12.54 21.74 -16.52
C GLY A 523 11.59 22.59 -15.69
N TRP A 524 11.99 22.90 -14.46
CA TRP A 524 11.24 23.78 -13.57
C TRP A 524 10.88 25.06 -14.34
N PRO A 525 9.59 25.34 -14.62
CA PRO A 525 9.22 26.44 -15.49
C PRO A 525 9.36 27.75 -14.73
N PHE A 526 10.59 28.28 -14.65
CA PHE A 526 10.87 29.64 -14.18
C PHE A 526 10.52 30.70 -15.26
N GLY A 527 9.45 30.45 -16.03
CA GLY A 527 8.99 31.36 -17.07
C GLY A 527 7.54 31.06 -17.48
N PRO A 528 6.79 32.09 -17.95
CA PRO A 528 5.42 31.91 -18.40
C PRO A 528 5.38 30.87 -19.51
N LEU A 529 4.52 29.87 -19.34
CA LEU A 529 4.24 28.84 -20.33
C LEU A 529 3.99 29.52 -21.67
N ARG A 530 4.88 29.28 -22.64
CA ARG A 530 4.61 29.68 -24.03
C ARG A 530 3.43 28.86 -24.50
N ASP A 531 2.41 29.54 -25.00
CA ASP A 531 1.32 28.88 -25.70
C ASP A 531 1.92 27.91 -26.74
N PRO A 532 1.49 26.65 -26.77
CA PRO A 532 1.98 25.72 -27.77
C PRO A 532 1.76 26.35 -29.14
N PRO A 533 2.74 26.22 -30.07
CA PRO A 533 2.55 26.70 -31.42
C PRO A 533 1.26 26.08 -31.93
N VAL A 534 0.39 26.92 -32.49
CA VAL A 534 -0.89 26.50 -33.04
C VAL A 534 -0.59 25.58 -34.23
N GLU A 535 -0.36 24.29 -33.97
CA GLU A 535 -0.34 23.23 -34.97
C GLU A 535 -1.76 23.12 -35.51
N GLY A 536 -2.06 23.98 -36.48
CA GLY A 536 -3.38 24.15 -37.04
C GLY A 536 -3.88 22.87 -37.69
N ARG A 537 -5.09 22.45 -37.31
CA ARG A 537 -6.12 21.75 -38.13
C ARG A 537 -5.72 20.58 -39.05
N GLN A 538 -4.49 20.08 -39.06
CA GLN A 538 -4.07 18.95 -39.92
C GLN A 538 -4.77 17.64 -39.49
N ARG A 539 -4.95 17.42 -38.19
CA ARG A 539 -5.61 16.21 -37.66
C ARG A 539 -7.07 16.02 -38.11
N PHE A 540 -7.80 17.11 -38.37
CA PHE A 540 -9.19 17.00 -38.82
C PHE A 540 -9.28 16.65 -40.31
N ALA A 541 -8.42 17.25 -41.15
CA ALA A 541 -8.35 16.92 -42.56
C ALA A 541 -7.95 15.45 -42.77
N ASP A 542 -6.96 14.96 -42.02
CA ASP A 542 -6.52 13.57 -42.07
C ASP A 542 -7.62 12.60 -41.61
N HIS A 543 -8.36 12.95 -40.57
CA HIS A 543 -9.50 12.15 -40.11
C HIS A 543 -10.62 12.07 -41.15
N VAL A 544 -10.94 13.20 -41.81
CA VAL A 544 -11.96 13.24 -42.87
C VAL A 544 -11.53 12.42 -44.09
N VAL A 545 -10.25 12.51 -44.49
CA VAL A 545 -9.69 11.69 -45.60
C VAL A 545 -9.71 10.20 -45.25
N ALA A 546 -9.34 9.83 -44.03
CA ALA A 546 -9.37 8.44 -43.59
C ALA A 546 -10.81 7.88 -43.55
N LEU A 547 -11.77 8.67 -43.04
CA LEU A 547 -13.18 8.29 -43.00
C LEU A 547 -13.77 8.13 -44.41
N GLY A 548 -13.47 9.08 -45.31
CA GLY A 548 -13.90 9.02 -46.72
C GLY A 548 -13.35 7.78 -47.44
N THR A 549 -12.06 7.47 -47.24
CA THR A 549 -11.42 6.28 -47.82
C THR A 549 -12.08 4.98 -47.33
N ARG A 550 -12.53 4.94 -46.06
CA ARG A 550 -13.23 3.79 -45.49
C ARG A 550 -14.62 3.60 -46.10
N TYR A 551 -15.40 4.68 -46.26
CA TYR A 551 -16.71 4.61 -46.94
C TYR A 551 -16.57 4.16 -48.39
N ALA A 552 -15.55 4.62 -49.10
CA ALA A 552 -15.27 4.20 -50.48
C ALA A 552 -14.94 2.70 -50.57
N ARG A 553 -14.07 2.17 -49.69
CA ARG A 553 -13.71 0.74 -49.67
C ARG A 553 -14.89 -0.18 -49.34
N LEU A 554 -15.82 0.28 -48.50
CA LEU A 554 -17.01 -0.47 -48.11
C LEU A 554 -18.16 -0.37 -49.13
N GLY A 555 -17.97 0.34 -50.25
CA GLY A 555 -19.04 0.56 -51.23
C GLY A 555 -20.20 1.41 -50.67
N ALA A 556 -19.93 2.23 -49.66
CA ALA A 556 -20.91 3.01 -48.91
C ALA A 556 -20.82 4.52 -49.20
N SER A 557 -20.36 4.91 -50.39
CA SER A 557 -20.28 6.32 -50.84
C SER A 557 -21.64 7.01 -50.82
N ALA A 558 -22.69 6.30 -51.22
CA ALA A 558 -24.06 6.81 -51.22
C ALA A 558 -24.55 7.19 -49.81
N HIS A 559 -24.16 6.43 -48.78
CA HIS A 559 -24.50 6.74 -47.40
C HIS A 559 -23.81 8.02 -46.92
N ALA A 560 -22.51 8.18 -47.23
CA ALA A 560 -21.76 9.38 -46.92
C ALA A 560 -22.32 10.63 -47.63
N LEU A 561 -22.63 10.50 -48.93
CA LEU A 561 -23.27 11.55 -49.72
C LEU A 561 -24.65 11.89 -49.15
N SER A 562 -25.49 10.91 -48.81
CA SER A 562 -26.83 11.12 -48.26
C SER A 562 -26.78 11.88 -46.94
N ALA A 563 -25.87 11.51 -46.03
CA ALA A 563 -25.66 12.23 -44.78
C ALA A 563 -25.18 13.68 -45.00
N TYR A 564 -24.22 13.88 -45.91
CA TYR A 564 -23.67 15.20 -46.21
C TYR A 564 -24.68 16.11 -46.93
N ALA A 565 -25.42 15.57 -47.90
CA ALA A 565 -26.50 16.24 -48.60
C ALA A 565 -27.65 16.58 -47.63
N GLY A 566 -28.05 15.63 -46.77
CA GLY A 566 -29.08 15.82 -45.76
C GLY A 566 -28.75 16.95 -44.79
N PHE A 567 -27.50 17.05 -44.35
CA PHE A 567 -27.03 18.17 -43.53
C PHE A 567 -27.28 19.52 -44.21
N TRP A 568 -26.87 19.67 -45.48
CA TRP A 568 -27.01 20.94 -46.20
C TRP A 568 -28.45 21.27 -46.61
N VAL A 569 -29.24 20.27 -46.97
CA VAL A 569 -30.68 20.43 -47.23
C VAL A 569 -31.40 20.89 -45.97
N ASN A 570 -31.11 20.30 -44.81
CA ASN A 570 -31.69 20.71 -43.54
C ASN A 570 -31.28 22.12 -43.13
N ARG A 571 -30.02 22.50 -43.40
CA ARG A 571 -29.47 23.80 -42.98
C ARG A 571 -29.88 24.96 -43.87
N LEU A 572 -29.93 24.76 -45.19
CA LEU A 572 -30.17 25.83 -46.17
C LEU A 572 -31.53 25.73 -46.85
N GLY A 573 -32.18 24.57 -46.80
CA GLY A 573 -33.30 24.26 -47.68
C GLY A 573 -32.89 24.19 -49.15
N THR A 574 -33.82 23.72 -49.99
CA THR A 574 -33.61 23.66 -51.45
C THR A 574 -33.46 25.05 -52.07
N SER A 575 -34.22 26.04 -51.57
CA SER A 575 -34.10 27.44 -52.00
C SER A 575 -32.73 28.05 -51.66
N GLY A 576 -32.18 27.77 -50.47
CA GLY A 576 -30.86 28.27 -50.08
C GLY A 576 -29.73 27.66 -50.91
N LEU A 577 -29.83 26.36 -51.23
CA LEU A 577 -28.90 25.69 -52.14
C LEU A 577 -28.94 26.30 -53.55
N LYS A 578 -30.12 26.63 -54.08
CA LYS A 578 -30.26 27.32 -55.38
C LYS A 578 -29.57 28.68 -55.37
N VAL A 579 -29.78 29.48 -54.33
CA VAL A 579 -29.15 30.81 -54.19
C VAL A 579 -27.63 30.69 -54.11
N LYS A 580 -27.12 29.73 -53.33
CA LYS A 580 -25.68 29.45 -53.24
C LYS A 580 -25.09 28.99 -54.58
N ALA A 581 -25.77 28.09 -55.29
CA ALA A 581 -25.35 27.64 -56.62
C ALA A 581 -25.31 28.79 -57.65
N MET A 582 -26.31 29.68 -57.64
CA MET A 582 -26.32 30.88 -58.50
C MET A 582 -25.19 31.85 -58.14
N ARG A 583 -24.90 32.05 -56.85
CA ARG A 583 -23.75 32.88 -56.40
C ARG A 583 -22.41 32.27 -56.80
N ALA A 584 -22.34 30.94 -56.91
CA ALA A 584 -21.16 30.24 -57.41
C ALA A 584 -21.02 30.29 -58.96
N GLY A 585 -21.93 30.99 -59.66
CA GLY A 585 -21.86 31.23 -61.10
C GLY A 585 -22.74 30.30 -61.96
N ARG A 586 -23.55 29.42 -61.36
CA ARG A 586 -24.48 28.57 -62.12
C ARG A 586 -25.66 29.38 -62.63
N SER A 587 -26.14 29.06 -63.82
CA SER A 587 -27.41 29.57 -64.33
C SER A 587 -28.57 29.13 -63.43
N LYS A 588 -29.73 29.79 -63.56
CA LYS A 588 -30.92 29.48 -62.75
C LYS A 588 -31.36 28.01 -62.92
N ASP A 589 -31.29 27.48 -64.13
CA ASP A 589 -31.72 26.11 -64.43
C ASP A 589 -30.73 25.08 -63.89
N GLU A 590 -29.42 25.33 -64.02
CA GLU A 590 -28.38 24.49 -63.42
C GLU A 590 -28.44 24.50 -61.88
N ALA A 591 -28.75 25.65 -61.27
CA ALA A 591 -28.95 25.75 -59.83
C ALA A 591 -30.18 24.96 -59.36
N ASN A 592 -31.27 24.98 -60.15
CA ASN A 592 -32.44 24.16 -59.88
C ASN A 592 -32.15 22.67 -59.97
N GLN A 593 -31.45 22.23 -61.03
CA GLN A 593 -31.06 20.83 -61.23
C GLN A 593 -30.11 20.36 -60.13
N PHE A 594 -29.12 21.17 -59.77
CA PHE A 594 -28.19 20.88 -58.69
C PHE A 594 -28.90 20.69 -57.35
N ALA A 595 -29.76 21.63 -56.95
CA ALA A 595 -30.50 21.53 -55.71
C ALA A 595 -31.43 20.30 -55.67
N ALA A 596 -32.04 19.94 -56.79
CA ALA A 596 -32.86 18.73 -56.90
C ALA A 596 -32.01 17.44 -56.78
N ALA A 597 -30.81 17.41 -57.37
CA ALA A 597 -29.89 16.29 -57.25
C ALA A 597 -29.41 16.08 -55.80
N VAL A 598 -29.09 17.17 -55.09
CA VAL A 598 -28.70 17.13 -53.66
C VAL A 598 -29.88 16.69 -52.79
N GLU A 599 -31.09 17.19 -53.06
CA GLU A 599 -32.30 16.74 -52.33
C GLU A 599 -32.60 15.26 -52.57
N ALA A 600 -32.44 14.76 -53.80
CA ALA A 600 -32.61 13.36 -54.12
C ALA A 600 -31.58 12.48 -53.39
N ALA A 601 -30.31 12.90 -53.39
CA ALA A 601 -29.25 12.20 -52.66
C ALA A 601 -29.49 12.16 -51.15
N ALA A 602 -30.00 13.25 -50.57
CA ALA A 602 -30.38 13.29 -49.15
C ALA A 602 -31.47 12.27 -48.78
N LYS A 603 -32.37 11.95 -49.72
CA LYS A 603 -33.49 11.01 -49.49
C LYS A 603 -33.15 9.54 -49.81
N GLN A 604 -32.06 9.27 -50.52
CA GLN A 604 -31.70 7.93 -50.98
C GLN A 604 -30.37 7.46 -50.36
N SER A 605 -30.43 6.89 -49.16
CA SER A 605 -29.24 6.38 -48.45
C SER A 605 -28.72 5.04 -48.95
N ASP A 606 -29.52 4.29 -49.71
CA ASP A 606 -29.28 2.87 -50.05
C ASP A 606 -29.03 2.61 -51.54
N ARG A 607 -28.76 3.67 -52.30
CA ARG A 607 -28.59 3.58 -53.74
C ARG A 607 -27.18 3.10 -54.10
N ARG A 608 -27.05 1.91 -54.68
CA ARG A 608 -25.77 1.39 -55.22
C ARG A 608 -25.48 1.95 -56.61
N ASP A 609 -25.36 3.27 -56.70
CA ASP A 609 -24.99 3.96 -57.93
C ASP A 609 -23.46 4.01 -58.13
N ASN A 610 -23.04 4.65 -59.21
CA ASN A 610 -21.65 4.87 -59.57
C ASN A 610 -20.93 5.74 -58.50
N PRO A 611 -19.96 5.21 -57.73
CA PRO A 611 -19.28 5.95 -56.67
C PRO A 611 -18.53 7.19 -57.18
N VAL A 612 -18.17 7.22 -58.47
CA VAL A 612 -17.57 8.41 -59.12
C VAL A 612 -18.56 9.56 -59.19
N HIS A 613 -19.85 9.27 -59.40
CA HIS A 613 -20.91 10.28 -59.42
C HIS A 613 -21.16 10.83 -58.01
N ASP A 614 -21.20 9.96 -57.00
CA ASP A 614 -21.40 10.37 -55.60
C ASP A 614 -20.30 11.32 -55.13
N LEU A 615 -19.03 10.96 -55.39
CA LEU A 615 -17.88 11.77 -55.02
C LEU A 615 -17.89 13.13 -55.72
N ARG A 616 -18.24 13.18 -57.01
CA ARG A 616 -18.36 14.44 -57.76
C ARG A 616 -19.44 15.33 -57.15
N LEU A 617 -20.58 14.76 -56.76
CA LEU A 617 -21.66 15.54 -56.15
C LEU A 617 -21.28 16.07 -54.76
N VAL A 618 -20.52 15.31 -53.95
CA VAL A 618 -19.97 15.79 -52.66
C VAL A 618 -19.01 16.95 -52.89
N GLU A 619 -18.11 16.85 -53.87
CA GLU A 619 -17.13 17.89 -54.21
C GLU A 619 -17.83 19.17 -54.69
N GLU A 620 -18.78 19.06 -55.63
CA GLU A 620 -19.58 20.18 -56.10
C GLU A 620 -20.36 20.86 -54.96
N LEU A 621 -20.95 20.07 -54.05
CA LEU A 621 -21.67 20.59 -52.90
C LEU A 621 -20.75 21.32 -51.91
N TRP A 622 -19.55 20.80 -51.67
CA TRP A 622 -18.56 21.47 -50.84
C TRP A 622 -18.10 22.80 -51.46
N GLU A 623 -17.79 22.82 -52.77
CA GLU A 623 -17.37 24.04 -53.45
C GLU A 623 -18.44 25.14 -53.41
N ILE A 624 -19.70 24.77 -53.64
CA ILE A 624 -20.84 25.69 -53.64
C ILE A 624 -21.15 26.22 -52.24
N THR A 625 -20.96 25.42 -51.20
CA THR A 625 -21.29 25.81 -49.82
C THR A 625 -20.17 26.57 -49.13
N ARG A 626 -18.91 26.35 -49.54
CA ARG A 626 -17.72 27.07 -49.05
C ARG A 626 -17.68 28.53 -49.51
N LYS A 627 -18.10 28.82 -50.75
CA LYS A 627 -18.23 30.17 -51.31
C LYS A 627 -19.48 30.86 -50.78
#